data_AF-A0A135UXR5-F1
#
_entry.id   AF-A0A135UXR5-F1
#
_cell.length_a   1.000
_cell.length_b   1.000
_cell.length_c   1.000
_cell.angle_alpha   90.00
_cell.angle_beta   90.00
_cell.angle_gamma   90.00
#
_symmetry.space_group_name_H-M   'P 1'
#
loop_
_entity.id
_entity.type
_entity.pdbx_description
1 polymer ?
#
loop_
_entity_poly.entity_id
_entity_poly.type
_entity_poly.pdbx_seq_one_letter_code
_entity_poly.pdbx_strand_id
1 'polypeptide(L)'
;MEGLFFNVNSGYIEGIVRGYRNGLLTGSNYANLTQCETIDDLKLQLGPAYGDFLGNLPPNPSTSALAAKTTDKLVSEFRYVRANAVGSLAQFMDYLTYGYMIDNVALLITGTLHERDTRELLERCHPLGWFETMPVLCVATNIEELYNSVLIETPLAAYFKGSLSHQDLDELNIEIVRNTLYKNYLEDFHNFVNTHPDMAGSPTAEVMSEILEFEADRRAINITLNSFGTELNKNDRKKLYPSFGKLYPEGTLMLSRAEDFEGVRLAVDGVGDYKSFFEAAGLGGGPSGPGNQGGGSSSDGKSLEDMFYQKEMEISKSAFTQQFTFAIVYAWVRLREQEIRNITWIAECIAQNQKDRIGNYISVF
;
A
#
# COMPACT_ATOMS: atom_id res chain seq x y z
N MET A 1 28.98 14.38 2.52
CA MET A 1 29.88 13.40 1.86
C MET A 1 29.08 12.30 1.13
N GLU A 2 27.73 12.39 1.12
CA GLU A 2 26.81 11.32 0.69
C GLU A 2 26.72 11.10 -0.83
N GLY A 3 26.77 12.17 -1.63
CA GLY A 3 26.66 12.07 -3.10
C GLY A 3 27.92 11.57 -3.83
N LEU A 4 29.04 11.30 -3.12
CA LEU A 4 30.33 10.99 -3.75
C LEU A 4 30.33 9.65 -4.49
N PHE A 5 29.63 8.64 -3.97
CA PHE A 5 29.57 7.30 -4.57
C PHE A 5 28.17 6.93 -5.08
N PHE A 6 27.12 7.63 -4.64
CA PHE A 6 25.74 7.35 -5.04
C PHE A 6 25.54 7.43 -6.56
N ASN A 7 26.06 8.48 -7.19
CA ASN A 7 25.84 8.74 -8.61
C ASN A 7 26.52 7.71 -9.53
N VAL A 8 27.50 6.95 -9.03
CA VAL A 8 28.22 5.95 -9.83
C VAL A 8 27.28 4.86 -10.34
N ASN A 9 26.36 4.41 -9.48
CA ASN A 9 25.43 3.32 -9.79
C ASN A 9 23.97 3.75 -9.87
N SER A 10 23.58 4.84 -9.19
CA SER A 10 22.17 5.19 -8.99
C SER A 10 21.78 6.58 -9.51
N GLY A 11 22.72 7.37 -10.02
CA GLY A 11 22.45 8.74 -10.49
C GLY A 11 21.49 8.79 -11.69
N TYR A 12 21.62 7.85 -12.64
CA TYR A 12 20.71 7.73 -13.78
C TYR A 12 19.28 7.41 -13.34
N ILE A 13 19.12 6.46 -12.41
CA ILE A 13 17.83 6.06 -11.87
C ILE A 13 17.17 7.20 -11.10
N GLU A 14 17.93 7.89 -10.24
CA GLU A 14 17.41 9.05 -9.50
C GLU A 14 16.88 10.13 -10.46
N GLY A 15 17.61 10.42 -11.54
CA GLY A 15 17.17 11.36 -12.58
C GLY A 15 15.85 10.96 -13.23
N ILE A 16 15.70 9.68 -13.59
CA ILE A 16 14.46 9.15 -14.19
C ILE A 16 13.29 9.27 -13.22
N VAL A 17 13.45 8.81 -11.97
CA VAL A 17 12.36 8.77 -10.99
C VAL A 17 11.89 10.19 -10.63
N ARG A 18 12.82 11.15 -10.54
CA ARG A 18 12.47 12.57 -10.39
C ARG A 18 11.74 13.12 -11.62
N GLY A 19 12.10 12.67 -12.81
CA GLY A 19 11.35 12.94 -14.04
C GLY A 19 9.91 12.42 -13.97
N TYR A 20 9.73 11.16 -13.55
CA TYR A 20 8.40 10.57 -13.39
C TYR A 20 7.53 11.28 -12.35
N ARG A 21 8.14 11.79 -11.27
CA ARG A 21 7.46 12.62 -10.27
C ARG A 21 6.87 13.90 -10.89
N ASN A 22 7.50 14.49 -11.90
CA ASN A 22 6.94 15.68 -12.59
C ASN A 22 5.77 15.33 -13.51
N GLY A 23 5.58 14.05 -13.83
CA GLY A 23 4.42 13.54 -14.55
C GLY A 23 3.26 13.12 -13.65
N LEU A 24 3.30 13.45 -12.34
CA LEU A 24 2.16 13.30 -11.44
C LEU A 24 1.15 14.44 -11.67
N LEU A 25 -0.13 14.13 -11.48
CA LEU A 25 -1.24 15.06 -11.64
C LEU A 25 -1.25 16.10 -10.52
N THR A 26 -1.36 17.36 -10.91
CA THR A 26 -1.47 18.50 -10.00
C THR A 26 -2.92 18.77 -9.61
N GLY A 27 -3.14 19.58 -8.58
CA GLY A 27 -4.48 20.06 -8.21
C GLY A 27 -5.28 20.65 -9.39
N SER A 28 -4.63 21.36 -10.31
CA SER A 28 -5.26 21.88 -11.53
C SER A 28 -5.69 20.78 -12.49
N ASN A 29 -4.91 19.69 -12.60
CA ASN A 29 -5.32 18.54 -13.41
C ASN A 29 -6.55 17.87 -12.82
N TYR A 30 -6.59 17.65 -11.50
CA TYR A 30 -7.76 17.07 -10.83
C TYR A 30 -9.00 17.94 -10.96
N ALA A 31 -8.88 19.26 -10.82
CA ALA A 31 -10.01 20.17 -11.04
C ALA A 31 -10.62 20.00 -12.44
N ASN A 32 -9.78 19.84 -13.46
CA ASN A 32 -10.27 19.57 -14.82
C ASN A 32 -10.92 18.18 -14.94
N LEU A 33 -10.38 17.15 -14.28
CA LEU A 33 -10.97 15.80 -14.29
C LEU A 33 -12.36 15.77 -13.64
N THR A 34 -12.59 16.53 -12.57
CA THR A 34 -13.90 16.60 -11.90
C THR A 34 -15.00 17.24 -12.77
N GLN A 35 -14.61 18.03 -13.77
CA GLN A 35 -15.54 18.69 -14.69
C GLN A 35 -15.99 17.77 -15.83
N CYS A 36 -15.35 16.61 -16.02
CA CYS A 36 -15.73 15.65 -17.04
C CYS A 36 -17.17 15.10 -16.79
N GLU A 37 -17.90 14.85 -17.89
CA GLU A 37 -19.25 14.28 -17.84
C GLU A 37 -19.26 12.82 -18.27
N THR A 38 -18.31 12.42 -19.13
CA THR A 38 -18.17 11.04 -19.60
C THR A 38 -16.78 10.49 -19.30
N ILE A 39 -16.65 9.15 -19.34
CA ILE A 39 -15.35 8.48 -19.19
C ILE A 39 -14.45 8.74 -20.41
N ASP A 40 -15.03 9.00 -21.58
CA ASP A 40 -14.27 9.39 -22.77
C ASP A 40 -13.65 10.79 -22.61
N ASP A 41 -14.36 11.74 -21.97
CA ASP A 41 -13.79 13.04 -21.63
C ASP A 41 -12.63 12.90 -20.63
N LEU A 42 -12.81 12.04 -19.63
CA LEU A 42 -11.76 11.74 -18.64
C LEU A 42 -10.52 11.14 -19.32
N LYS A 43 -10.72 10.20 -20.25
CA LYS A 43 -9.65 9.60 -21.06
C LYS A 43 -8.91 10.66 -21.88
N LEU A 44 -9.64 11.59 -22.52
CA LEU A 44 -9.04 12.67 -23.30
C LEU A 44 -8.21 13.60 -22.41
N GLN A 45 -8.73 13.95 -21.24
CA GLN A 45 -8.08 14.82 -20.28
C GLN A 45 -6.82 14.20 -19.65
N LEU A 46 -6.80 12.87 -19.50
CA LEU A 46 -5.62 12.09 -19.06
C LEU A 46 -4.59 11.87 -20.18
N GLY A 47 -4.93 12.18 -21.43
CA GLY A 47 -4.08 11.98 -22.61
C GLY A 47 -2.64 12.51 -22.47
N PRO A 48 -2.40 13.74 -21.99
CA PRO A 48 -1.04 14.26 -21.82
C PRO A 48 -0.15 13.46 -20.86
N ALA A 49 -0.76 12.82 -19.85
CA ALA A 49 -0.03 12.04 -18.86
C ALA A 49 0.02 10.55 -19.22
N TYR A 50 -1.02 9.97 -19.80
CA TYR A 50 -1.18 8.51 -19.98
C TYR A 50 -1.40 8.07 -21.45
N GLY A 51 -1.36 8.99 -22.41
CA GLY A 51 -1.89 8.83 -23.77
C GLY A 51 -1.54 7.52 -24.47
N ASP A 52 -0.28 7.09 -24.44
CA ASP A 52 0.17 5.87 -25.11
C ASP A 52 -0.47 4.59 -24.54
N PHE A 53 -0.79 4.58 -23.24
CA PHE A 53 -1.42 3.44 -22.56
C PHE A 53 -2.94 3.44 -22.71
N LEU A 54 -3.54 4.63 -22.82
CA LEU A 54 -4.99 4.80 -22.97
C LEU A 54 -5.46 4.70 -24.42
N GLY A 55 -4.58 4.89 -25.41
CA GLY A 55 -4.92 4.92 -26.83
C GLY A 55 -5.65 3.67 -27.33
N ASN A 56 -5.31 2.50 -26.76
CA ASN A 56 -5.90 1.20 -27.14
C ASN A 56 -7.24 0.89 -26.46
N LEU A 57 -7.71 1.73 -25.52
CA LEU A 57 -9.00 1.50 -24.88
C LEU A 57 -10.16 1.74 -25.86
N PRO A 58 -11.19 0.88 -25.87
CA PRO A 58 -12.39 1.12 -26.68
C PRO A 58 -13.10 2.43 -26.24
N PRO A 59 -13.98 2.99 -27.09
CA PRO A 59 -14.85 4.10 -26.69
C PRO A 59 -15.76 3.66 -25.53
N ASN A 60 -15.99 4.56 -24.57
CA ASN A 60 -16.66 4.30 -23.29
C ASN A 60 -16.03 3.13 -22.50
N PRO A 61 -14.76 3.22 -22.10
CA PRO A 61 -14.14 2.17 -21.30
C PRO A 61 -14.78 2.07 -19.92
N SER A 62 -14.77 0.88 -19.33
CA SER A 62 -15.16 0.72 -17.93
C SER A 62 -14.15 1.40 -17.01
N THR A 63 -14.59 1.79 -15.81
CA THR A 63 -13.72 2.33 -14.75
C THR A 63 -12.60 1.36 -14.39
N SER A 64 -12.89 0.05 -14.39
CA SER A 64 -11.93 -1.02 -14.17
C SER A 64 -10.87 -1.11 -15.28
N ALA A 65 -11.26 -0.95 -16.55
CA ALA A 65 -10.32 -0.97 -17.67
C ALA A 65 -9.40 0.26 -17.66
N LEU A 66 -9.93 1.42 -17.27
CA LEU A 66 -9.15 2.63 -17.08
C LEU A 66 -8.11 2.44 -15.95
N ALA A 67 -8.55 1.95 -14.79
CA ALA A 67 -7.68 1.67 -13.65
C ALA A 67 -6.56 0.69 -14.02
N ALA A 68 -6.90 -0.42 -14.70
CA ALA A 68 -5.94 -1.41 -15.17
C ALA A 68 -4.87 -0.78 -16.08
N LYS A 69 -5.26 0.07 -17.04
CA LYS A 69 -4.29 0.74 -17.92
C LYS A 69 -3.43 1.79 -17.23
N THR A 70 -3.97 2.49 -16.25
CA THR A 70 -3.14 3.40 -15.44
C THR A 70 -2.15 2.63 -14.56
N THR A 71 -2.52 1.45 -14.08
CA THR A 71 -1.62 0.54 -13.35
C THR A 71 -0.57 -0.08 -14.28
N ASP A 72 -0.94 -0.50 -15.50
CA ASP A 72 0.01 -1.03 -16.50
C ASP A 72 1.16 -0.05 -16.76
N LYS A 73 0.86 1.26 -16.80
CA LYS A 73 1.88 2.30 -16.92
C LYS A 73 2.85 2.31 -15.74
N LEU A 74 2.34 2.34 -14.50
CA LEU A 74 3.18 2.28 -13.29
C LEU A 74 4.06 1.02 -13.30
N VAL A 75 3.48 -0.13 -13.66
CA VAL A 75 4.21 -1.41 -13.73
C VAL A 75 5.31 -1.36 -14.79
N SER A 76 5.03 -0.80 -15.96
CA SER A 76 6.03 -0.64 -17.04
C SER A 76 7.18 0.27 -16.62
N GLU A 77 6.87 1.43 -16.04
CA GLU A 77 7.88 2.38 -15.53
C GLU A 77 8.70 1.74 -14.40
N PHE A 78 8.06 1.03 -13.47
CA PHE A 78 8.75 0.35 -12.36
C PHE A 78 9.69 -0.76 -12.86
N ARG A 79 9.23 -1.60 -13.80
CA ARG A 79 10.06 -2.65 -14.40
C ARG A 79 11.25 -2.07 -15.17
N TYR A 80 11.06 -0.95 -15.85
CA TYR A 80 12.17 -0.25 -16.51
C TYR A 80 13.22 0.24 -15.50
N VAL A 81 12.79 0.87 -14.41
CA VAL A 81 13.69 1.32 -13.34
C VAL A 81 14.40 0.11 -12.70
N ARG A 82 13.67 -0.98 -12.42
CA ARG A 82 14.21 -2.21 -11.83
C ARG A 82 15.24 -2.90 -12.72
N ALA A 83 15.03 -2.91 -14.04
CA ALA A 83 15.93 -3.51 -15.01
C ALA A 83 17.27 -2.75 -15.13
N ASN A 84 17.28 -1.46 -14.81
CA ASN A 84 18.48 -0.62 -14.83
C ASN A 84 19.11 -0.45 -13.43
N ALA A 85 18.47 -0.97 -12.37
CA ALA A 85 18.99 -0.95 -11.02
C ALA A 85 20.00 -2.09 -10.80
N VAL A 86 21.08 -1.80 -10.07
CA VAL A 86 22.13 -2.76 -9.73
C VAL A 86 22.45 -2.74 -8.23
N GLY A 87 22.99 -3.84 -7.71
CA GLY A 87 23.44 -3.95 -6.32
C GLY A 87 22.34 -3.67 -5.31
N SER A 88 22.62 -2.79 -4.36
CA SER A 88 21.75 -2.48 -3.22
C SER A 88 20.44 -1.81 -3.61
N LEU A 89 20.41 -1.05 -4.71
CA LEU A 89 19.18 -0.48 -5.25
C LEU A 89 18.26 -1.55 -5.86
N ALA A 90 18.84 -2.55 -6.52
CA ALA A 90 18.07 -3.69 -7.06
C ALA A 90 17.40 -4.48 -5.93
N GLN A 91 18.15 -4.80 -4.87
CA GLN A 91 17.61 -5.46 -3.68
C GLN A 91 16.54 -4.60 -2.99
N PHE A 92 16.78 -3.29 -2.84
CA PHE A 92 15.79 -2.37 -2.29
C PHE A 92 14.47 -2.42 -3.08
N MET A 93 14.54 -2.40 -4.42
CA MET A 93 13.35 -2.51 -5.26
C MET A 93 12.68 -3.88 -5.18
N ASP A 94 13.43 -4.96 -4.96
CA ASP A 94 12.85 -6.29 -4.71
C ASP A 94 12.01 -6.27 -3.43
N TYR A 95 12.50 -5.64 -2.35
CA TYR A 95 11.73 -5.44 -1.12
C TYR A 95 10.42 -4.68 -1.35
N LEU A 96 10.36 -3.72 -2.28
CA LEU A 96 9.10 -3.05 -2.64
C LEU A 96 8.09 -4.03 -3.26
N THR A 97 8.55 -5.04 -4.01
CA THR A 97 7.66 -6.02 -4.65
C THR A 97 7.08 -7.03 -3.65
N TYR A 98 7.78 -7.32 -2.54
CA TYR A 98 7.38 -8.35 -1.58
C TYR A 98 6.02 -8.08 -0.94
N GLY A 99 5.65 -6.81 -0.69
CA GLY A 99 4.30 -6.47 -0.22
C GLY A 99 3.20 -6.95 -1.19
N TYR A 100 3.36 -6.67 -2.49
CA TYR A 100 2.42 -7.15 -3.51
C TYR A 100 2.45 -8.67 -3.67
N MET A 101 3.60 -9.31 -3.50
CA MET A 101 3.70 -10.77 -3.51
C MET A 101 2.91 -11.37 -2.35
N ILE A 102 2.98 -10.80 -1.14
CA ILE A 102 2.19 -11.26 0.02
C ILE A 102 0.70 -11.18 -0.27
N ASP A 103 0.22 -10.08 -0.86
CA ASP A 103 -1.20 -9.95 -1.23
C ASP A 103 -1.64 -10.96 -2.28
N ASN A 104 -0.80 -11.17 -3.30
CA ASN A 104 -1.04 -12.17 -4.34
C ASN A 104 -1.08 -13.59 -3.77
N VAL A 105 -0.14 -13.95 -2.88
CA VAL A 105 -0.14 -15.25 -2.21
C VAL A 105 -1.38 -15.42 -1.33
N ALA A 106 -1.75 -14.39 -0.57
CA ALA A 106 -2.97 -14.43 0.24
C ALA A 106 -4.22 -14.64 -0.63
N LEU A 107 -4.31 -13.95 -1.77
CA LEU A 107 -5.40 -14.13 -2.74
C LEU A 107 -5.44 -15.57 -3.29
N LEU A 108 -4.29 -16.12 -3.67
CA LEU A 108 -4.20 -17.49 -4.18
C LEU A 108 -4.61 -18.54 -3.13
N ILE A 109 -4.17 -18.38 -1.86
CA ILE A 109 -4.58 -19.27 -0.77
C ILE A 109 -6.10 -19.26 -0.59
N THR A 110 -6.74 -18.07 -0.57
CA THR A 110 -8.22 -18.01 -0.50
C THR A 110 -8.91 -18.65 -1.69
N GLY A 111 -8.29 -18.53 -2.87
CA GLY A 111 -8.74 -19.18 -4.09
C GLY A 111 -8.81 -20.68 -3.98
N THR A 112 -7.69 -21.28 -3.54
CA THR A 112 -7.55 -22.72 -3.35
C THR A 112 -8.49 -23.23 -2.25
N LEU A 113 -8.63 -22.50 -1.13
CA LEU A 113 -9.58 -22.84 -0.04
C LEU A 113 -11.04 -22.90 -0.51
N HIS A 114 -11.41 -22.03 -1.45
CA HIS A 114 -12.77 -21.95 -1.97
C HIS A 114 -12.98 -22.70 -3.30
N GLU A 115 -12.01 -23.54 -3.70
CA GLU A 115 -12.06 -24.34 -4.93
C GLU A 115 -12.35 -23.50 -6.20
N ARG A 116 -11.86 -22.25 -6.24
CA ARG A 116 -11.98 -21.38 -7.42
C ARG A 116 -10.93 -21.72 -8.47
N ASP A 117 -11.23 -21.44 -9.74
CA ASP A 117 -10.24 -21.59 -10.80
C ASP A 117 -9.10 -20.59 -10.57
N THR A 118 -7.91 -21.14 -10.29
CA THR A 118 -6.71 -20.38 -9.98
C THR A 118 -6.27 -19.51 -11.16
N ARG A 119 -6.66 -19.85 -12.40
CA ARG A 119 -6.38 -19.06 -13.60
C ARG A 119 -7.14 -17.73 -13.62
N GLU A 120 -8.40 -17.72 -13.18
CA GLU A 120 -9.19 -16.49 -13.06
C GLU A 120 -8.59 -15.57 -11.98
N LEU A 121 -8.04 -16.16 -10.92
CA LEU A 121 -7.39 -15.40 -9.85
C LEU A 121 -6.07 -14.77 -10.28
N LEU A 122 -5.34 -15.40 -11.21
CA LEU A 122 -4.13 -14.80 -11.79
C LEU A 122 -4.41 -13.45 -12.47
N GLU A 123 -5.57 -13.31 -13.13
CA GLU A 123 -5.95 -12.04 -13.76
C GLU A 123 -6.24 -10.93 -12.74
N ARG A 124 -6.54 -11.30 -11.49
CA ARG A 124 -6.79 -10.38 -10.37
C ARG A 124 -5.55 -10.07 -9.55
N CYS A 125 -4.43 -10.75 -9.81
CA CYS A 125 -3.19 -10.54 -9.09
C CYS A 125 -2.52 -9.23 -9.50
N HIS A 126 -1.85 -8.58 -8.55
CA HIS A 126 -1.14 -7.33 -8.82
C HIS A 126 0.13 -7.60 -9.64
N PRO A 127 0.36 -6.94 -10.79
CA PRO A 127 1.48 -7.26 -11.69
C PRO A 127 2.88 -6.98 -11.14
N LEU A 128 3.00 -6.15 -10.09
CA LEU A 128 4.28 -5.92 -9.37
C LEU A 128 4.65 -7.09 -8.44
N GLY A 129 3.66 -7.85 -7.96
CA GLY A 129 3.88 -9.05 -7.15
C GLY A 129 3.92 -10.32 -7.99
N TRP A 130 4.06 -10.21 -9.31
CA TRP A 130 4.14 -11.34 -10.22
C TRP A 130 5.55 -11.89 -10.27
N PHE A 131 5.67 -13.22 -10.21
CA PHE A 131 6.92 -13.95 -10.42
C PHE A 131 6.72 -15.08 -11.43
N GLU A 132 7.78 -15.53 -12.08
CA GLU A 132 7.69 -16.44 -13.24
C GLU A 132 7.04 -17.79 -12.89
N THR A 133 7.24 -18.26 -11.66
CA THR A 133 6.71 -19.52 -11.15
C THR A 133 5.33 -19.39 -10.50
N MET A 134 4.68 -18.23 -10.62
CA MET A 134 3.32 -18.01 -10.10
C MET A 134 2.27 -18.97 -10.67
N PRO A 135 2.30 -19.34 -11.97
CA PRO A 135 1.41 -20.36 -12.51
C PRO A 135 1.63 -21.76 -11.92
N VAL A 136 2.79 -22.06 -11.32
CA VAL A 136 3.04 -23.33 -10.63
C VAL A 136 2.20 -23.42 -9.36
N LEU A 137 1.98 -22.30 -8.67
CA LEU A 137 1.09 -22.23 -7.51
C LEU A 137 -0.36 -22.58 -7.87
N CYS A 138 -0.77 -22.27 -9.10
CA CYS A 138 -2.11 -22.56 -9.61
C CYS A 138 -2.36 -24.05 -9.85
N VAL A 139 -1.30 -24.88 -9.87
CA VAL A 139 -1.39 -26.34 -10.02
C VAL A 139 -1.62 -27.01 -8.66
N ALA A 140 -1.25 -26.36 -7.56
CA ALA A 140 -1.41 -26.92 -6.23
C ALA A 140 -2.90 -27.18 -5.93
N THR A 141 -3.21 -28.42 -5.57
CA THR A 141 -4.58 -28.86 -5.29
C THR A 141 -4.93 -28.81 -3.81
N ASN A 142 -3.92 -28.71 -2.95
CA ASN A 142 -4.03 -28.62 -1.51
C ASN A 142 -3.11 -27.53 -0.96
N ILE A 143 -3.39 -27.09 0.27
CA ILE A 143 -2.63 -26.01 0.93
C ILE A 143 -1.20 -26.43 1.23
N GLU A 144 -0.94 -27.71 1.50
CA GLU A 144 0.40 -28.22 1.78
C GLU A 144 1.32 -28.10 0.54
N GLU A 145 0.83 -28.50 -0.64
CA GLU A 145 1.50 -28.30 -1.93
C GLU A 145 1.73 -26.81 -2.19
N LEU A 146 0.70 -25.98 -1.97
CA LEU A 146 0.80 -24.54 -2.18
C LEU A 146 1.86 -23.93 -1.25
N TYR A 147 1.86 -24.29 0.03
CA TYR A 147 2.83 -23.86 1.02
C TYR A 147 4.25 -24.26 0.63
N ASN A 148 4.45 -25.52 0.24
CA ASN A 148 5.76 -26.02 -0.18
C ASN A 148 6.24 -25.32 -1.47
N SER A 149 5.36 -25.10 -2.44
CA SER A 149 5.69 -24.34 -3.65
C SER A 149 6.06 -22.90 -3.32
N VAL A 150 5.33 -22.22 -2.44
CA VAL A 150 5.69 -20.85 -1.99
C VAL A 150 7.05 -20.84 -1.31
N LEU A 151 7.35 -21.81 -0.44
CA LEU A 151 8.64 -21.90 0.25
C LEU A 151 9.84 -22.16 -0.67
N ILE A 152 9.62 -22.85 -1.80
CA ILE A 152 10.68 -23.20 -2.75
C ILE A 152 10.88 -22.08 -3.76
N GLU A 153 9.77 -21.53 -4.27
CA GLU A 153 9.76 -20.70 -5.46
C GLU A 153 9.74 -19.20 -5.17
N THR A 154 9.55 -18.78 -3.92
CA THR A 154 9.42 -17.35 -3.57
C THR A 154 10.43 -16.89 -2.51
N PRO A 155 10.89 -15.62 -2.58
CA PRO A 155 11.72 -15.04 -1.53
C PRO A 155 10.98 -14.86 -0.20
N LEU A 156 9.65 -15.02 -0.19
CA LEU A 156 8.82 -14.96 1.02
C LEU A 156 9.07 -16.13 1.97
N ALA A 157 9.81 -17.16 1.55
CA ALA A 157 10.10 -18.33 2.36
C ALA A 157 10.66 -18.00 3.76
N ALA A 158 11.46 -16.93 3.88
CA ALA A 158 11.99 -16.47 5.16
C ALA A 158 10.88 -15.99 6.12
N TYR A 159 9.78 -15.45 5.60
CA TYR A 159 8.66 -14.91 6.38
C TYR A 159 7.67 -15.98 6.82
N PHE A 160 7.62 -17.12 6.13
CA PHE A 160 6.85 -18.30 6.54
C PHE A 160 7.61 -19.13 7.59
N LYS A 161 8.93 -19.30 7.43
CA LYS A 161 9.77 -20.10 8.31
C LYS A 161 9.76 -19.56 9.74
N GLY A 162 9.11 -20.28 10.66
CA GLY A 162 9.04 -19.96 12.09
C GLY A 162 7.83 -19.14 12.52
N SER A 163 6.95 -18.74 11.59
CA SER A 163 5.74 -17.98 11.90
C SER A 163 4.44 -18.69 11.51
N LEU A 164 4.45 -19.48 10.44
CA LEU A 164 3.27 -20.16 9.90
C LEU A 164 3.61 -21.59 9.49
N SER A 165 2.73 -22.53 9.80
CA SER A 165 2.75 -23.91 9.30
C SER A 165 1.65 -24.13 8.25
N HIS A 166 1.69 -25.28 7.56
CA HIS A 166 0.63 -25.66 6.62
C HIS A 166 -0.74 -25.79 7.31
N GLN A 167 -0.78 -26.25 8.58
CA GLN A 167 -2.01 -26.35 9.37
C GLN A 167 -2.58 -24.96 9.70
N ASP A 168 -1.70 -24.00 9.99
CA ASP A 168 -2.12 -22.62 10.26
C ASP A 168 -2.78 -21.97 9.05
N LEU A 169 -2.44 -22.37 7.82
CA LEU A 169 -3.06 -21.87 6.60
C LEU A 169 -4.47 -22.42 6.37
N ASP A 170 -4.79 -23.60 6.90
CA ASP A 170 -6.13 -24.18 6.89
C ASP A 170 -7.01 -23.63 8.03
N GLU A 171 -6.41 -23.46 9.23
CA GLU A 171 -7.16 -23.15 10.45
C GLU A 171 -7.30 -21.65 10.74
N LEU A 172 -6.30 -20.83 10.37
CA LEU A 172 -6.34 -19.39 10.63
C LEU A 172 -7.11 -18.65 9.55
N ASN A 173 -7.74 -17.54 9.95
CA ASN A 173 -8.26 -16.59 9.00
C ASN A 173 -7.13 -16.05 8.11
N ILE A 174 -7.35 -16.01 6.80
CA ILE A 174 -6.37 -15.50 5.83
C ILE A 174 -5.87 -14.08 6.18
N GLU A 175 -6.69 -13.24 6.79
CA GLU A 175 -6.24 -11.91 7.21
C GLU A 175 -5.22 -11.97 8.34
N ILE A 176 -5.26 -12.99 9.21
CA ILE A 176 -4.24 -13.23 10.25
C ILE A 176 -2.93 -13.68 9.58
N VAL A 177 -3.02 -14.60 8.61
CA VAL A 177 -1.87 -15.04 7.80
C VAL A 177 -1.22 -13.85 7.09
N ARG A 178 -2.02 -13.04 6.38
CA ARG A 178 -1.58 -11.83 5.68
C ARG A 178 -0.89 -10.87 6.64
N ASN A 179 -1.52 -10.54 7.77
CA ASN A 179 -0.94 -9.61 8.75
C ASN A 179 0.36 -10.14 9.37
N THR A 180 0.46 -11.45 9.61
CA THR A 180 1.69 -12.08 10.12
C THR A 180 2.82 -11.99 9.10
N LEU A 181 2.56 -12.27 7.83
CA LEU A 181 3.54 -12.13 6.75
C LEU A 181 4.00 -10.67 6.59
N TYR A 182 3.06 -9.73 6.62
CA TYR A 182 3.37 -8.30 6.54
C TYR A 182 4.20 -7.81 7.73
N LYS A 183 3.93 -8.31 8.93
CA LYS A 183 4.76 -8.00 10.10
C LYS A 183 6.22 -8.40 9.85
N ASN A 184 6.44 -9.66 9.47
CA ASN A 184 7.79 -10.18 9.25
C ASN A 184 8.51 -9.44 8.11
N TYR A 185 7.78 -9.15 7.03
CA TYR A 185 8.27 -8.34 5.92
C TYR A 185 8.67 -6.93 6.35
N LEU A 186 7.84 -6.24 7.13
CA LEU A 186 8.11 -4.88 7.57
C LEU A 186 9.31 -4.81 8.53
N GLU A 187 9.42 -5.78 9.45
CA GLU A 187 10.55 -5.88 10.37
C GLU A 187 11.86 -6.17 9.61
N ASP A 188 11.83 -7.09 8.65
CA ASP A 188 12.98 -7.40 7.80
C ASP A 188 13.37 -6.20 6.92
N PHE A 189 12.40 -5.52 6.31
CA PHE A 189 12.67 -4.36 5.46
C PHE A 189 13.24 -3.18 6.27
N HIS A 190 12.70 -2.93 7.47
CA HIS A 190 13.24 -1.93 8.37
C HIS A 190 14.68 -2.27 8.82
N ASN A 191 14.96 -3.54 9.12
CA ASN A 191 16.30 -4.00 9.46
C ASN A 191 17.26 -3.87 8.27
N PHE A 192 16.84 -4.25 7.06
CA PHE A 192 17.62 -4.11 5.84
C PHE A 192 18.04 -2.65 5.62
N VAL A 193 17.09 -1.72 5.68
CA VAL A 193 17.35 -0.28 5.48
C VAL A 193 18.35 0.28 6.51
N ASN A 194 18.27 -0.17 7.77
CA ASN A 194 19.08 0.36 8.86
C ASN A 194 20.44 -0.34 9.06
N THR A 195 20.60 -1.57 8.56
CA THR A 195 21.82 -2.37 8.78
C THR A 195 22.69 -2.54 7.53
N HIS A 196 22.11 -2.38 6.33
CA HIS A 196 22.85 -2.61 5.09
C HIS A 196 23.97 -1.56 4.93
N PRO A 197 25.22 -1.96 4.58
CA PRO A 197 26.39 -1.07 4.57
C PRO A 197 26.23 0.16 3.66
N ASP A 198 25.49 0.02 2.55
CA ASP A 198 25.25 1.11 1.60
C ASP A 198 24.09 2.06 1.99
N MET A 199 23.27 1.69 2.98
CA MET A 199 22.08 2.46 3.38
C MET A 199 22.15 2.94 4.83
N ALA A 200 22.81 2.21 5.71
CA ALA A 200 22.96 2.55 7.11
C ALA A 200 23.63 3.91 7.29
N GLY A 201 22.99 4.80 8.06
CA GLY A 201 23.48 6.16 8.28
C GLY A 201 23.45 7.07 7.04
N SER A 202 22.74 6.66 5.99
CA SER A 202 22.47 7.50 4.81
C SER A 202 21.11 8.19 4.91
N PRO A 203 20.85 9.23 4.09
CA PRO A 203 19.53 9.85 3.99
C PRO A 203 18.42 8.85 3.59
N THR A 204 18.79 7.74 2.92
CA THR A 204 17.86 6.65 2.63
C THR A 204 17.30 6.03 3.91
N ALA A 205 18.15 5.76 4.90
CA ALA A 205 17.72 5.12 6.14
C ALA A 205 16.80 6.01 6.96
N GLU A 206 17.09 7.31 7.04
CA GLU A 206 16.26 8.27 7.78
C GLU A 206 14.86 8.38 7.18
N VAL A 207 14.78 8.64 5.86
CA VAL A 207 13.48 8.82 5.17
C VAL A 207 12.68 7.52 5.14
N MET A 208 13.32 6.39 4.84
CA MET A 208 12.61 5.12 4.79
C MET A 208 12.19 4.64 6.16
N SER A 209 12.96 4.90 7.22
CA SER A 209 12.54 4.56 8.59
C SER A 209 11.29 5.33 8.97
N GLU A 210 11.21 6.64 8.70
CA GLU A 210 9.99 7.43 8.97
C GLU A 210 8.76 6.87 8.22
N ILE A 211 8.94 6.51 6.95
CA ILE A 211 7.87 5.91 6.13
C ILE A 211 7.42 4.55 6.70
N LEU A 212 8.37 3.69 7.05
CA LEU A 212 8.08 2.34 7.55
C LEU A 212 7.50 2.37 8.96
N GLU A 213 7.96 3.28 9.82
CA GLU A 213 7.37 3.51 11.15
C GLU A 213 5.90 3.89 11.03
N PHE A 214 5.59 4.82 10.11
CA PHE A 214 4.20 5.20 9.85
C PHE A 214 3.36 4.04 9.33
N GLU A 215 3.90 3.21 8.44
CA GLU A 215 3.20 2.02 7.93
C GLU A 215 2.95 0.97 9.02
N ALA A 216 3.94 0.76 9.90
CA ALA A 216 3.83 -0.13 11.04
C ALA A 216 2.74 0.33 12.03
N ASP A 217 2.74 1.61 12.38
CA ASP A 217 1.76 2.22 13.27
C ASP A 217 0.34 2.18 12.65
N ARG A 218 0.21 2.52 11.35
CA ARG A 218 -1.06 2.44 10.61
C ARG A 218 -1.64 1.03 10.66
N ARG A 219 -0.80 0.00 10.43
CA ARG A 219 -1.23 -1.40 10.52
C ARG A 219 -1.62 -1.81 11.92
N ALA A 220 -0.85 -1.43 12.93
CA ALA A 220 -1.20 -1.72 14.32
C ALA A 220 -2.56 -1.14 14.71
N ILE A 221 -2.85 0.10 14.30
CA ILE A 221 -4.14 0.76 14.52
C ILE A 221 -5.26 0.04 13.77
N ASN A 222 -5.09 -0.22 12.47
CA ASN A 222 -6.12 -0.86 11.64
C ASN A 222 -6.44 -2.29 12.11
N ILE A 223 -5.43 -3.08 12.47
CA ILE A 223 -5.63 -4.43 13.04
C ILE A 223 -6.44 -4.34 14.34
N THR A 224 -6.15 -3.34 15.18
CA THR A 224 -6.87 -3.15 16.45
C THR A 224 -8.33 -2.81 16.22
N LEU A 225 -8.61 -1.81 15.36
CA LEU A 225 -9.97 -1.37 15.03
C LEU A 225 -10.78 -2.49 14.37
N ASN A 226 -10.20 -3.21 13.40
CA ASN A 226 -10.89 -4.28 12.66
C ASN A 226 -11.05 -5.57 13.48
N SER A 227 -10.30 -5.71 14.57
CA SER A 227 -10.46 -6.87 15.47
C SER A 227 -11.63 -6.72 16.45
N PHE A 228 -12.24 -5.54 16.58
CA PHE A 228 -13.41 -5.37 17.45
C PHE A 228 -14.60 -6.17 16.93
N GLY A 229 -15.24 -6.92 17.82
CA GLY A 229 -16.34 -7.83 17.44
C GLY A 229 -15.89 -9.14 16.77
N THR A 230 -14.59 -9.42 16.72
CA THR A 230 -14.04 -10.71 16.26
C THR A 230 -13.60 -11.59 17.44
N GLU A 231 -13.35 -12.88 17.19
CA GLU A 231 -12.85 -13.83 18.20
C GLU A 231 -11.33 -13.68 18.48
N LEU A 232 -10.68 -12.65 17.93
CA LEU A 232 -9.24 -12.43 18.11
C LEU A 232 -8.93 -11.97 19.53
N ASN A 233 -8.18 -12.80 20.28
CA ASN A 233 -7.80 -12.45 21.64
C ASN A 233 -6.67 -11.39 21.70
N LYS A 234 -6.51 -10.76 22.87
CA LYS A 234 -5.52 -9.69 23.10
C LYS A 234 -4.06 -10.12 22.86
N ASN A 235 -3.73 -11.37 23.18
CA ASN A 235 -2.37 -11.91 23.03
C ASN A 235 -2.02 -12.16 21.57
N ASP A 236 -2.97 -12.64 20.78
CA ASP A 236 -2.80 -12.89 19.35
C ASP A 236 -2.77 -11.58 18.58
N ARG A 237 -3.57 -10.58 18.98
CA ARG A 237 -3.46 -9.21 18.45
C ARG A 237 -2.05 -8.64 18.64
N LYS A 238 -1.45 -8.82 19.82
CA LYS A 238 -0.08 -8.37 20.10
C LYS A 238 0.96 -9.03 19.19
N LYS A 239 0.76 -10.31 18.81
CA LYS A 239 1.67 -11.01 17.90
C LYS A 239 1.64 -10.45 16.48
N LEU A 240 0.54 -9.82 16.06
CA LEU A 240 0.38 -9.25 14.72
C LEU A 240 0.99 -7.87 14.55
N TYR A 241 1.34 -7.17 15.63
CA TYR A 241 1.96 -5.85 15.54
C TYR A 241 3.44 -5.95 15.17
N PRO A 242 3.92 -5.12 14.24
CA PRO A 242 5.35 -4.91 14.03
C PRO A 242 6.03 -4.41 15.32
N SER A 243 7.27 -4.85 15.53
CA SER A 243 8.05 -4.55 16.73
C SER A 243 8.88 -3.26 16.60
N PHE A 244 8.39 -2.31 15.80
CA PHE A 244 8.98 -0.99 15.55
C PHE A 244 7.87 0.01 15.16
N GLY A 245 8.19 1.30 15.09
CA GLY A 245 7.20 2.37 14.92
C GLY A 245 7.21 3.35 16.09
N LYS A 246 6.50 4.47 15.97
CA LYS A 246 6.41 5.48 17.04
C LYS A 246 5.53 5.02 18.19
N LEU A 247 4.61 4.07 17.93
CA LEU A 247 3.77 3.48 18.96
C LEU A 247 4.48 2.33 19.71
N TYR A 248 5.58 1.78 19.20
CA TYR A 248 6.29 0.71 19.89
C TYR A 248 7.27 1.27 20.94
N PRO A 249 7.36 0.71 22.17
CA PRO A 249 6.63 -0.46 22.69
C PRO A 249 5.36 -0.13 23.50
N GLU A 250 5.21 1.09 24.01
CA GLU A 250 4.16 1.43 24.98
C GLU A 250 2.77 1.57 24.33
N GLY A 251 2.67 2.28 23.20
CA GLY A 251 1.44 2.47 22.45
C GLY A 251 0.88 1.16 21.90
N THR A 252 1.73 0.27 21.36
CA THR A 252 1.31 -1.06 20.88
C THR A 252 0.83 -1.96 22.03
N LEU A 253 1.42 -1.84 23.23
CA LEU A 253 0.92 -2.53 24.41
C LEU A 253 -0.47 -2.00 24.82
N MET A 254 -0.70 -0.69 24.76
CA MET A 254 -2.01 -0.10 25.03
C MET A 254 -3.04 -0.52 23.96
N LEU A 255 -2.67 -0.53 22.68
CA LEU A 255 -3.52 -1.03 21.59
C LEU A 255 -3.94 -2.49 21.77
N SER A 256 -3.02 -3.34 22.25
CA SER A 256 -3.34 -4.75 22.54
C SER A 256 -4.41 -4.92 23.62
N ARG A 257 -4.56 -3.91 24.50
CA ARG A 257 -5.50 -3.93 25.63
C ARG A 257 -6.80 -3.19 25.33
N ALA A 258 -6.84 -2.36 24.29
CA ALA A 258 -8.00 -1.58 23.89
C ALA A 258 -9.17 -2.50 23.50
N GLU A 259 -10.36 -2.17 23.96
CA GLU A 259 -11.61 -2.90 23.69
C GLU A 259 -12.61 -2.05 22.88
N ASP A 260 -12.36 -0.75 22.77
CA ASP A 260 -13.21 0.21 22.09
C ASP A 260 -12.38 1.31 21.41
N PHE A 261 -13.07 2.16 20.66
CA PHE A 261 -12.47 3.26 19.93
C PHE A 261 -11.76 4.27 20.84
N GLU A 262 -12.31 4.54 22.03
CA GLU A 262 -11.69 5.43 23.02
C GLU A 262 -10.38 4.87 23.56
N GLY A 263 -10.30 3.56 23.81
CA GLY A 263 -9.06 2.89 24.20
C GLY A 263 -7.97 3.01 23.13
N VAL A 264 -8.34 2.95 21.84
CA VAL A 264 -7.40 3.17 20.72
C VAL A 264 -6.95 4.63 20.67
N ARG A 265 -7.88 5.58 20.82
CA ARG A 265 -7.58 7.02 20.88
C ARG A 265 -6.57 7.33 21.98
N LEU A 266 -6.77 6.78 23.19
CA LEU A 266 -5.85 6.96 24.31
C LEU A 266 -4.47 6.34 24.03
N ALA A 267 -4.42 5.19 23.37
CA ALA A 267 -3.17 4.52 23.02
C ALA A 267 -2.30 5.30 22.02
N VAL A 268 -2.93 6.12 21.16
CA VAL A 268 -2.23 6.93 20.14
C VAL A 268 -2.01 8.39 20.55
N ASP A 269 -2.55 8.83 21.70
CA ASP A 269 -2.51 10.23 22.17
C ASP A 269 -1.09 10.76 22.39
N GLY A 270 -0.13 9.86 22.66
CA GLY A 270 1.29 10.19 22.81
C GLY A 270 1.96 10.71 21.53
N VAL A 271 1.36 10.46 20.35
CA VAL A 271 1.88 10.91 19.05
C VAL A 271 0.98 12.01 18.50
N GLY A 272 1.51 13.24 18.39
CA GLY A 272 0.72 14.42 18.03
C GLY A 272 -0.02 14.32 16.69
N ASP A 273 0.59 13.67 15.69
CA ASP A 273 -0.03 13.41 14.39
C ASP A 273 -1.29 12.52 14.55
N TYR A 274 -1.17 11.38 15.23
CA TYR A 274 -2.28 10.44 15.40
C TYR A 274 -3.38 10.98 16.29
N LYS A 275 -3.04 11.71 17.36
CA LYS A 275 -4.00 12.46 18.17
C LYS A 275 -4.90 13.34 17.30
N SER A 276 -4.29 14.12 16.42
CA SER A 276 -5.01 15.04 15.53
C SER A 276 -5.94 14.29 14.58
N PHE A 277 -5.54 13.11 14.10
CA PHE A 277 -6.37 12.28 13.22
C PHE A 277 -7.61 11.75 13.94
N PHE A 278 -7.45 11.24 15.17
CA PHE A 278 -8.56 10.72 15.96
C PHE A 278 -9.48 11.82 16.51
N GLU A 279 -8.95 13.01 16.76
CA GLU A 279 -9.77 14.19 17.09
C GLU A 279 -10.61 14.64 15.89
N ALA A 280 -9.99 14.75 14.71
CA ALA A 280 -10.72 15.11 13.49
C ALA A 280 -11.78 14.06 13.11
N ALA A 281 -11.44 12.77 13.22
CA ALA A 281 -12.36 11.67 12.96
C ALA A 281 -13.52 11.62 13.98
N GLY A 282 -13.25 11.90 15.26
CA GLY A 282 -14.28 11.93 16.31
C GLY A 282 -15.19 13.17 16.27
N LEU A 283 -14.73 14.28 15.67
CA LEU A 283 -15.50 15.51 15.49
C LEU A 283 -16.45 15.46 14.26
N GLY A 284 -16.21 14.53 13.32
CA GLY A 284 -17.02 14.34 12.09
C GLY A 284 -18.26 13.43 12.24
N GLY A 285 -18.54 12.96 13.46
CA GLY A 285 -19.63 12.04 13.76
C GLY A 285 -19.13 10.99 14.74
N GLY A 286 -19.85 10.81 15.86
CA GLY A 286 -19.53 9.82 16.88
C GLY A 286 -19.45 8.38 16.33
N PRO A 287 -19.16 7.38 17.18
CA PRO A 287 -18.84 6.02 16.77
C PRO A 287 -20.03 5.37 16.05
N SER A 288 -20.11 5.54 14.74
CA SER A 288 -20.85 4.67 13.86
C SER A 288 -20.02 3.39 13.75
N GLY A 289 -20.32 2.43 14.62
CA GLY A 289 -19.95 1.05 14.40
C GLY A 289 -20.44 0.57 13.02
N PRO A 290 -19.94 -0.59 12.55
CA PRO A 290 -20.34 -1.14 11.26
C PRO A 290 -21.81 -1.52 11.30
N GLY A 291 -22.71 -0.63 10.86
CA GLY A 291 -24.13 -0.97 10.80
C GLY A 291 -25.18 0.13 10.64
N ASN A 292 -24.88 1.43 10.73
CA ASN A 292 -25.98 2.42 10.74
C ASN A 292 -26.03 3.33 9.50
N GLN A 293 -26.74 2.83 8.49
CA GLN A 293 -27.25 3.59 7.35
C GLN A 293 -28.49 4.36 7.82
N GLY A 294 -28.30 5.59 8.34
CA GLY A 294 -29.39 6.43 8.84
C GLY A 294 -29.05 7.91 8.73
N GLY A 295 -29.77 8.61 7.84
CA GLY A 295 -29.46 9.97 7.38
C GLY A 295 -29.34 11.03 8.47
N GLY A 296 -28.31 11.86 8.31
CA GLY A 296 -28.11 13.11 9.03
C GLY A 296 -27.11 13.98 8.27
N SER A 297 -27.60 15.01 7.58
CA SER A 297 -26.81 15.98 6.83
C SER A 297 -26.04 16.89 7.79
N SER A 298 -24.75 16.64 8.06
CA SER A 298 -23.75 17.68 8.39
C SER A 298 -22.31 17.15 8.41
N SER A 299 -21.44 17.88 7.68
CA SER A 299 -19.97 17.90 7.68
C SER A 299 -19.22 16.93 6.76
N ASP A 300 -18.45 17.55 5.86
CA ASP A 300 -17.32 17.01 5.08
C ASP A 300 -16.21 16.47 5.99
N GLY A 301 -16.54 15.51 6.87
CA GLY A 301 -15.57 14.85 7.73
C GLY A 301 -14.73 13.87 6.90
N LYS A 302 -13.44 14.13 6.77
CA LYS A 302 -12.48 13.15 6.26
C LYS A 302 -12.48 11.94 7.20
N SER A 303 -12.53 10.73 6.62
CA SER A 303 -12.44 9.50 7.41
C SER A 303 -11.04 9.36 8.04
N LEU A 304 -10.91 8.51 9.06
CA LEU A 304 -9.61 8.19 9.65
C LEU A 304 -8.65 7.62 8.60
N GLU A 305 -9.16 6.81 7.66
CA GLU A 305 -8.39 6.27 6.54
C GLU A 305 -7.90 7.37 5.58
N ASP A 306 -8.76 8.35 5.26
CA ASP A 306 -8.37 9.49 4.42
C ASP A 306 -7.24 10.30 5.06
N MET A 307 -7.27 10.46 6.40
CA MET A 307 -6.21 11.14 7.14
C MET A 307 -4.90 10.35 7.10
N PHE A 308 -4.95 9.02 7.22
CA PHE A 308 -3.76 8.19 7.05
C PHE A 308 -3.18 8.28 5.64
N TYR A 309 -4.03 8.22 4.61
CA TYR A 309 -3.57 8.38 3.23
C TYR A 309 -2.98 9.77 2.99
N GLN A 310 -3.60 10.83 3.51
CA GLN A 310 -3.05 12.18 3.38
C GLN A 310 -1.65 12.29 4.01
N LYS A 311 -1.48 11.78 5.23
CA LYS A 311 -0.17 11.79 5.90
C LYS A 311 0.87 10.94 5.17
N GLU A 312 0.48 9.76 4.67
CA GLU A 312 1.36 8.91 3.84
C GLU A 312 1.89 9.68 2.62
N MET A 313 1.01 10.44 1.95
CA MET A 313 1.37 11.24 0.79
C MET A 313 2.22 12.46 1.16
N GLU A 314 1.98 13.10 2.30
CA GLU A 314 2.80 14.23 2.80
C GLU A 314 4.24 13.78 3.11
N ILE A 315 4.41 12.62 3.77
CA ILE A 315 5.73 12.02 4.02
C ILE A 315 6.39 11.65 2.68
N SER A 316 5.65 11.01 1.78
CA SER A 316 6.16 10.63 0.45
C SER A 316 6.56 11.84 -0.39
N LYS A 317 5.84 12.95 -0.32
CA LYS A 317 6.23 14.21 -0.98
C LYS A 317 7.50 14.79 -0.37
N SER A 318 7.60 14.75 0.95
CA SER A 318 8.78 15.27 1.68
C SER A 318 10.04 14.48 1.35
N ALA A 319 9.93 13.18 1.05
CA ALA A 319 11.05 12.36 0.58
C ALA A 319 11.76 12.91 -0.66
N PHE A 320 11.06 13.64 -1.55
CA PHE A 320 11.68 14.25 -2.74
C PHE A 320 12.52 15.50 -2.45
N THR A 321 12.42 16.07 -1.24
CA THR A 321 13.23 17.22 -0.82
C THR A 321 14.68 16.82 -0.52
N GLN A 322 14.91 15.55 -0.19
CA GLN A 322 16.25 14.99 -0.03
C GLN A 322 16.82 14.52 -1.37
N GLN A 323 18.14 14.46 -1.48
CA GLN A 323 18.89 14.03 -2.67
C GLN A 323 19.82 12.86 -2.33
N PHE A 324 20.17 12.03 -3.33
CA PHE A 324 21.05 10.87 -3.15
C PHE A 324 20.45 9.81 -2.22
N THR A 325 19.16 9.52 -2.39
CA THR A 325 18.40 8.57 -1.57
C THR A 325 17.64 7.57 -2.43
N PHE A 326 17.59 6.30 -2.03
CA PHE A 326 16.76 5.29 -2.71
C PHE A 326 15.27 5.45 -2.34
N ALA A 327 14.96 6.18 -1.27
CA ALA A 327 13.61 6.39 -0.77
C ALA A 327 12.67 7.03 -1.81
N ILE A 328 13.21 7.82 -2.75
CA ILE A 328 12.44 8.43 -3.83
C ILE A 328 11.72 7.39 -4.71
N VAL A 329 12.27 6.17 -4.84
CA VAL A 329 11.63 5.11 -5.62
C VAL A 329 10.37 4.63 -4.90
N TYR A 330 10.46 4.39 -3.59
CA TYR A 330 9.31 4.01 -2.77
C TYR A 330 8.25 5.11 -2.77
N ALA A 331 8.67 6.35 -2.50
CA ALA A 331 7.77 7.49 -2.47
C ALA A 331 7.06 7.72 -3.82
N TRP A 332 7.79 7.57 -4.94
CA TRP A 332 7.20 7.67 -6.28
C TRP A 332 6.12 6.61 -6.52
N VAL A 333 6.39 5.34 -6.18
CA VAL A 333 5.40 4.26 -6.33
C VAL A 333 4.15 4.57 -5.51
N ARG A 334 4.30 4.93 -4.22
CA ARG A 334 3.14 5.27 -3.36
C ARG A 334 2.32 6.45 -3.86
N LEU A 335 2.99 7.52 -4.31
CA LEU A 335 2.31 8.67 -4.90
C LEU A 335 1.55 8.31 -6.18
N ARG A 336 2.13 7.47 -7.04
CA ARG A 336 1.46 7.02 -8.26
C ARG A 336 0.29 6.09 -7.95
N GLU A 337 0.40 5.22 -6.96
CA GLU A 337 -0.75 4.41 -6.50
C GLU A 337 -1.91 5.28 -6.03
N GLN A 338 -1.64 6.31 -5.25
CA GLN A 338 -2.68 7.24 -4.82
C GLN A 338 -3.28 8.02 -5.99
N GLU A 339 -2.47 8.40 -6.97
CA GLU A 339 -2.95 9.02 -8.20
C GLU A 339 -3.92 8.11 -8.96
N ILE A 340 -3.58 6.81 -9.09
CA ILE A 340 -4.45 5.82 -9.71
C ILE A 340 -5.77 5.70 -8.92
N ARG A 341 -5.71 5.60 -7.58
CA ARG A 341 -6.92 5.56 -6.73
C ARG A 341 -7.79 6.79 -6.93
N ASN A 342 -7.19 7.99 -6.99
CA ASN A 342 -7.92 9.24 -7.23
C ASN A 342 -8.61 9.23 -8.61
N ILE A 343 -7.91 8.77 -9.65
CA ILE A 343 -8.47 8.67 -11.01
C ILE A 343 -9.65 7.67 -11.01
N THR A 344 -9.49 6.51 -10.38
CA THR A 344 -10.56 5.51 -10.28
C THR A 344 -11.77 6.05 -9.53
N TRP A 345 -11.57 6.73 -8.39
CA TRP A 345 -12.65 7.37 -7.63
C TRP A 345 -13.43 8.39 -8.47
N ILE A 346 -12.72 9.28 -9.17
CA ILE A 346 -13.35 10.28 -10.05
C ILE A 346 -14.11 9.59 -11.19
N ALA A 347 -13.52 8.56 -11.79
CA ALA A 347 -14.15 7.77 -12.86
C ALA A 347 -15.43 7.07 -12.37
N GLU A 348 -15.43 6.51 -11.16
CA GLU A 348 -16.60 5.88 -10.54
C GLU A 348 -17.70 6.90 -10.24
N CYS A 349 -17.36 8.06 -9.68
CA CYS A 349 -18.30 9.15 -9.44
C CYS A 349 -18.98 9.63 -10.75
N ILE A 350 -18.21 9.74 -11.84
CA ILE A 350 -18.72 10.12 -13.16
C ILE A 350 -19.61 9.01 -13.73
N ALA A 351 -19.15 7.76 -13.73
CA ALA A 351 -19.89 6.63 -14.28
C ALA A 351 -21.24 6.38 -13.56
N GLN A 352 -21.28 6.60 -12.24
CA GLN A 352 -22.49 6.44 -11.42
C GLN A 352 -23.35 7.72 -11.37
N ASN A 353 -22.90 8.82 -11.98
CA ASN A 353 -23.53 10.14 -11.92
C ASN A 353 -23.75 10.65 -10.48
N GLN A 354 -22.83 10.31 -9.57
CA GLN A 354 -22.84 10.72 -8.15
C GLN A 354 -21.69 11.71 -7.90
N LYS A 355 -21.91 12.98 -8.25
CA LYS A 355 -20.86 14.01 -8.17
C LYS A 355 -20.75 14.68 -6.80
N ASP A 356 -21.63 14.36 -5.85
CA ASP A 356 -21.65 14.99 -4.52
C ASP A 356 -20.34 14.81 -3.73
N ARG A 357 -19.62 13.70 -3.96
CA ARG A 357 -18.35 13.37 -3.30
C ARG A 357 -17.16 13.29 -4.26
N ILE A 358 -17.29 13.82 -5.48
CA ILE A 358 -16.22 13.75 -6.48
C ILE A 358 -14.95 14.49 -6.03
N GLY A 359 -15.08 15.47 -5.14
CA GLY A 359 -13.98 16.23 -4.54
C GLY A 359 -13.19 15.48 -3.46
N ASN A 360 -13.63 14.29 -3.04
CA ASN A 360 -12.98 13.49 -1.98
C ASN A 360 -11.75 12.71 -2.50
N TYR A 361 -10.89 13.36 -3.29
CA TYR A 361 -9.61 12.81 -3.70
C TYR A 361 -8.47 13.44 -2.90
N ILE A 362 -7.34 12.74 -2.81
CA ILE A 362 -6.18 13.20 -2.05
C ILE A 362 -5.12 13.70 -3.03
N SER A 363 -5.05 15.02 -3.22
CA SER A 363 -4.02 15.65 -4.04
C SER A 363 -2.95 16.31 -3.19
N VAL A 364 -1.69 16.03 -3.51
CA VAL A 364 -0.53 16.46 -2.72
C VAL A 364 0.42 17.38 -3.52
N PHE A 365 0.24 17.49 -4.85
CA PHE A 365 1.08 18.32 -5.74
C PHE A 365 0.34 19.48 -6.39
#